data_AF-A0A9D4S4S5-F1
#
_entry.id   AF-A0A9D4S4S5-F1
#
_cell.length_a   1.000
_cell.length_b   1.000
_cell.length_c   1.000
_cell.angle_alpha   90.00
_cell.angle_beta   90.00
_cell.angle_gamma   90.00
#
_symmetry.space_group_name_H-M   'P 1'
#
loop_
_entity.id
_entity.type
_entity.pdbx_description
1 polymer ?
#
loop_
_entity_poly.entity_id
_entity_poly.type
_entity_poly.pdbx_seq_one_letter_code
_entity_poly.pdbx_strand_id
1 'polypeptide(L)'
;MPNSQLPFIGDFVRIVCAISNKYFPPLSSPDQVEQDELIAQKMLQQNEKENELKMLVEEKGLARKKTIWRPIEDCEVQGFPRLSDEQLSELTLGVYQLRLSSSYMQEHTTGNCDIKVHVHEQSLISAKLQSRYTSSRRYMLWIRHSEDMVESWYCQCKTGSRVVGMCSHIAAVVWFLSAGRYQQKESLGVRDWGKYLSDASAIRIDDSSSSESDSEVF
;
A
#
# COMPACT_ATOMS: atom_id res chain seq x y z
N MET A 1 -14.72 -9.67 14.89
CA MET A 1 -14.35 -10.81 15.76
C MET A 1 -15.17 -10.68 17.04
N PRO A 2 -15.87 -11.73 17.49
CA PRO A 2 -16.63 -11.68 18.74
C PRO A 2 -15.71 -11.45 19.95
N ASN A 3 -16.14 -10.67 20.94
CA ASN A 3 -15.33 -10.39 22.14
C ASN A 3 -14.96 -11.67 22.93
N SER A 4 -15.75 -12.74 22.80
CA SER A 4 -15.49 -14.05 23.41
C SER A 4 -14.20 -14.70 22.91
N GLN A 5 -13.66 -14.28 21.77
CA GLN A 5 -12.45 -14.87 21.18
C GLN A 5 -11.16 -14.11 21.51
N LEU A 6 -11.25 -12.92 22.13
CA LEU A 6 -10.08 -12.12 22.52
C LEU A 6 -9.07 -12.87 23.40
N PRO A 7 -9.48 -13.73 24.37
CA PRO A 7 -8.53 -14.48 25.19
C PRO A 7 -7.64 -15.46 24.39
N PHE A 8 -8.12 -15.93 23.23
CA PHE A 8 -7.44 -16.94 22.41
C PHE A 8 -6.58 -16.33 21.30
N ILE A 9 -6.45 -14.99 21.23
CA ILE A 9 -5.66 -14.32 20.18
C ILE A 9 -4.22 -14.84 20.11
N GLY A 10 -3.62 -15.13 21.28
CA GLY A 10 -2.27 -15.70 21.36
C GLY A 10 -2.19 -17.11 20.78
N ASP A 11 -3.23 -17.92 20.92
CA ASP A 11 -3.29 -19.26 20.35
C ASP A 11 -3.47 -19.20 18.84
N PHE A 12 -4.34 -18.32 18.34
CA PHE A 12 -4.50 -18.09 16.90
C PHE A 12 -3.19 -17.64 16.26
N VAL A 13 -2.48 -16.68 16.85
CA VAL A 13 -1.17 -16.24 16.35
C VAL A 13 -0.18 -17.40 16.32
N ARG A 14 -0.11 -18.22 17.37
CA ARG A 14 0.79 -19.39 17.42
C ARG A 14 0.46 -20.42 16.35
N ILE A 15 -0.82 -20.74 16.15
CA ILE A 15 -1.28 -21.67 15.12
C ILE A 15 -0.91 -21.14 13.73
N VAL A 16 -1.21 -19.87 13.45
CA VAL A 16 -0.89 -19.24 12.16
C VAL A 16 0.62 -19.24 11.94
N CYS A 17 1.43 -18.86 12.93
CA CYS A 17 2.89 -18.91 12.82
C CYS A 17 3.41 -20.33 12.60
N ALA A 18 2.85 -21.35 13.27
CA ALA A 18 3.26 -22.74 13.10
C ALA A 18 2.94 -23.25 11.69
N ILE A 19 1.76 -22.92 11.16
CA ILE A 19 1.37 -23.21 9.77
C ILE A 19 2.30 -22.50 8.80
N SER A 20 2.55 -21.20 9.02
CA SER A 20 3.47 -20.41 8.20
C SER A 20 4.86 -21.02 8.16
N ASN A 21 5.44 -21.33 9.33
CA ASN A 21 6.77 -21.91 9.44
C ASN A 21 6.88 -23.30 8.82
N LYS A 22 5.78 -24.08 8.80
CA LYS A 22 5.76 -25.42 8.23
C LYS A 22 5.62 -25.43 6.70
N TYR A 23 4.80 -24.54 6.15
CA TYR A 23 4.36 -24.63 4.75
C TYR A 23 4.82 -23.48 3.85
N PHE A 24 5.22 -22.33 4.41
CA PHE A 24 5.74 -21.22 3.61
C PHE A 24 7.25 -21.32 3.47
N PRO A 25 7.80 -20.93 2.30
CA PRO A 25 9.25 -20.87 2.13
C PRO A 25 9.87 -19.88 3.13
N PRO A 26 11.17 -20.05 3.47
CA PRO A 26 11.90 -19.08 4.27
C PRO A 26 11.73 -17.66 3.72
N LEU A 27 11.60 -16.68 4.63
CA LEU A 27 11.43 -15.27 4.26
C LEU A 27 12.63 -14.71 3.48
N SER A 28 13.83 -15.22 3.77
CA SER A 28 15.07 -14.90 3.06
C SER A 28 15.59 -16.15 2.39
N SER A 29 15.94 -16.03 1.11
CA SER A 29 16.67 -17.06 0.40
C SER A 29 18.17 -16.91 0.71
N PRO A 30 18.93 -18.02 0.83
CA PRO A 30 20.38 -17.96 1.05
C PRO A 30 21.11 -17.11 -0.01
N ASP A 31 20.56 -17.08 -1.22
CA ASP A 31 21.13 -16.37 -2.38
C ASP A 31 20.90 -14.85 -2.34
N GLN A 32 20.06 -14.34 -1.43
CA GLN A 32 19.70 -12.92 -1.32
C GLN A 32 20.30 -12.20 -0.10
N VAL A 33 21.05 -12.90 0.75
CA VAL A 33 21.56 -12.35 2.02
C VAL A 33 22.39 -11.08 1.80
N GLU A 34 23.28 -11.07 0.81
CA GLU A 34 24.12 -9.89 0.52
C GLU A 34 23.27 -8.69 0.06
N GLN A 35 22.24 -8.93 -0.77
CA GLN A 35 21.33 -7.88 -1.22
C GLN A 35 20.50 -7.33 -0.05
N ASP A 36 20.00 -8.20 0.82
CA ASP A 36 19.25 -7.83 2.02
C ASP A 36 20.12 -6.98 2.97
N GLU A 37 21.39 -7.35 3.15
CA GLU A 37 22.35 -6.59 3.95
C GLU A 37 22.63 -5.21 3.36
N LEU A 38 22.84 -5.11 2.04
CA LEU A 38 23.05 -3.83 1.35
C LEU A 38 21.82 -2.91 1.48
N ILE A 39 20.63 -3.46 1.31
CA ILE A 39 19.37 -2.73 1.50
C ILE A 39 19.26 -2.25 2.95
N ALA A 40 19.52 -3.12 3.93
CA ALA A 40 19.46 -2.77 5.35
C ALA A 40 20.46 -1.65 5.72
N GLN A 41 21.69 -1.70 5.21
CA GLN A 41 22.68 -0.64 5.41
C GLN A 41 22.21 0.69 4.81
N LYS A 42 21.66 0.67 3.58
CA LYS A 42 21.09 1.86 2.94
C LYS A 42 19.93 2.43 3.76
N MET A 43 19.06 1.58 4.29
CA MET A 43 17.95 2.00 5.16
C MET A 43 18.46 2.66 6.44
N LEU A 44 19.47 2.09 7.10
CA LEU A 44 20.05 2.65 8.32
C LEU A 44 20.64 4.05 8.06
N GLN A 45 21.42 4.19 7.00
CA GLN A 45 21.99 5.49 6.60
C GLN A 45 20.92 6.53 6.26
N GLN A 46 19.81 6.11 5.63
CA GLN A 46 18.71 7.02 5.35
C GLN A 46 17.98 7.41 6.64
N ASN A 47 17.74 6.48 7.56
CA ASN A 47 17.00 6.71 8.81
C ASN A 47 17.65 7.78 9.72
N GLU A 48 18.96 7.97 9.62
CA GLU A 48 19.68 9.01 10.35
C GLU A 48 19.44 10.43 9.80
N LYS A 49 18.97 10.54 8.55
CA LYS A 49 18.76 11.83 7.88
C LYS A 49 17.39 12.39 8.23
N GLU A 50 17.33 13.70 8.41
CA GLU A 50 16.06 14.40 8.47
C GLU A 50 15.42 14.52 7.08
N ASN A 51 14.09 14.57 7.04
CA ASN A 51 13.36 14.74 5.79
C ASN A 51 13.47 16.20 5.33
N GLU A 52 14.41 16.48 4.43
CA GLU A 52 14.67 17.81 3.89
C GLU A 52 13.44 18.42 3.19
N LEU A 53 12.64 17.59 2.51
CA LEU A 53 11.41 18.06 1.85
C LEU A 53 10.36 18.50 2.87
N LYS A 54 10.27 17.81 4.02
CA LYS A 54 9.43 18.25 5.14
C LYS A 54 9.88 19.63 5.63
N MET A 55 11.18 19.81 5.89
CA MET A 55 11.71 21.11 6.35
C MET A 55 11.35 22.23 5.38
N LEU A 56 11.55 22.00 4.08
CA LEU A 56 11.21 22.97 3.04
C LEU A 56 9.71 23.30 2.99
N VAL A 57 8.85 22.29 3.11
CA VAL A 57 7.39 22.47 3.09
C VAL A 57 6.94 23.32 4.28
N GLU A 58 7.55 23.10 5.45
CA GLU A 58 7.27 23.83 6.68
C GLU A 58 7.81 25.27 6.61
N GLU A 59 9.06 25.46 6.17
CA GLU A 59 9.72 26.77 6.03
C GLU A 59 8.99 27.67 5.02
N LYS A 60 8.68 27.14 3.83
CA LYS A 60 7.97 27.89 2.78
C LYS A 60 6.46 27.95 2.99
N GLY A 61 5.94 27.30 4.04
CA GLY A 61 4.51 27.27 4.35
C GLY A 61 3.63 26.71 3.23
N LEU A 62 4.14 25.75 2.45
CA LEU A 62 3.48 25.27 1.22
C LEU A 62 2.10 24.67 1.48
N ALA A 63 1.89 24.10 2.67
CA ALA A 63 0.59 23.59 3.13
C ALA A 63 -0.50 24.66 3.23
N ARG A 64 -0.13 25.92 3.49
CA ARG A 64 -1.05 27.05 3.71
C ARG A 64 -1.24 27.91 2.46
N LYS A 65 -0.36 27.76 1.47
CA LYS A 65 -0.37 28.57 0.24
C LYS A 65 -1.65 28.29 -0.56
N LYS A 66 -2.31 29.35 -1.03
CA LYS A 66 -3.43 29.22 -1.97
C LYS A 66 -2.91 28.59 -3.26
N THR A 67 -3.55 27.50 -3.66
CA THR A 67 -3.05 26.60 -4.69
C THR A 67 -4.21 26.18 -5.58
N ILE A 68 -3.99 26.14 -6.90
CA ILE A 68 -4.98 25.66 -7.86
C ILE A 68 -4.87 24.14 -7.96
N TRP A 69 -5.90 23.45 -7.52
CA TRP A 69 -5.98 21.99 -7.48
C TRP A 69 -6.68 21.48 -8.72
N ARG A 70 -6.10 20.48 -9.40
CA ARG A 70 -6.70 19.80 -10.54
C ARG A 70 -6.86 18.30 -10.23
N PRO A 71 -7.86 17.61 -10.80
CA PRO A 71 -7.91 16.15 -10.74
C PRO A 71 -6.59 15.54 -11.25
N ILE A 72 -6.16 14.43 -10.66
CA ILE A 72 -4.90 13.77 -11.05
C ILE A 72 -4.89 13.29 -12.51
N GLU A 73 -6.07 12.94 -13.04
CA GLU A 73 -6.28 12.51 -14.43
C GLU A 73 -6.08 13.67 -15.43
N ASP A 74 -6.51 14.87 -15.05
CA ASP A 74 -6.40 16.09 -15.87
C ASP A 74 -5.06 16.81 -15.70
N CYS A 75 -4.21 16.33 -14.79
CA CYS A 75 -2.97 16.98 -14.44
C CYS A 75 -1.81 16.38 -15.23
N GLU A 76 -1.41 17.07 -16.30
CA GLU A 76 -0.19 16.74 -17.03
C GLU A 76 1.04 17.16 -16.22
N VAL A 77 1.57 16.22 -15.42
CA VAL A 77 2.85 16.39 -14.74
C VAL A 77 3.98 16.12 -15.74
N GLN A 78 4.41 17.17 -16.42
CA GLN A 78 5.55 17.10 -17.35
C GLN A 78 6.83 16.68 -16.61
N GLY A 79 7.61 15.80 -17.24
CA GLY A 79 8.87 15.33 -16.67
C GLY A 79 8.74 14.44 -15.43
N PHE A 80 7.55 13.86 -15.15
CA PHE A 80 7.45 12.82 -14.13
C PHE A 80 8.00 11.48 -14.66
N PRO A 81 8.88 10.80 -13.92
CA PRO A 81 9.61 9.63 -14.44
C PRO A 81 8.67 8.45 -14.66
N ARG A 82 8.94 7.68 -15.72
CA ARG A 82 8.33 6.36 -15.93
C ARG A 82 9.19 5.32 -15.23
N LEU A 83 8.64 4.71 -14.18
CA LEU A 83 9.36 3.75 -13.34
C LEU A 83 8.88 2.33 -13.65
N SER A 84 9.82 1.38 -13.68
CA SER A 84 9.50 -0.06 -13.72
C SER A 84 8.97 -0.56 -12.37
N ASP A 85 8.41 -1.76 -12.35
CA ASP A 85 7.92 -2.39 -11.10
C ASP A 85 9.07 -2.64 -10.12
N GLU A 86 10.27 -2.95 -10.62
CA GLU A 86 11.48 -3.10 -9.81
C GLU A 86 11.88 -1.76 -9.17
N GLN A 87 11.96 -0.69 -9.95
CA GLN A 87 12.28 0.65 -9.45
C GLN A 87 11.27 1.13 -8.42
N LEU A 88 9.98 0.86 -8.66
CA LEU A 88 8.91 1.16 -7.71
C LEU A 88 9.07 0.36 -6.41
N SER A 89 9.40 -0.94 -6.51
CA SER A 89 9.59 -1.81 -5.35
C SER A 89 10.79 -1.41 -4.51
N GLU A 90 11.88 -1.00 -5.15
CA GLU A 90 13.06 -0.42 -4.49
C GLU A 90 12.71 0.89 -3.78
N LEU A 91 11.94 1.77 -4.42
CA LEU A 91 11.53 3.05 -3.85
C LEU A 91 10.60 2.87 -2.64
N THR A 92 9.67 1.90 -2.70
CA THR A 92 8.75 1.60 -1.60
C THR A 92 9.35 0.73 -0.51
N LEU A 93 10.53 0.15 -0.76
CA LEU A 93 11.15 -0.90 0.05
C LEU A 93 10.20 -2.09 0.24
N GLY A 94 9.61 -2.53 -0.87
CA GLY A 94 8.80 -3.73 -0.95
C GLY A 94 7.43 -3.53 -1.60
N VAL A 95 6.83 -4.64 -2.02
CA VAL A 95 5.65 -4.67 -2.88
C VAL A 95 4.32 -4.38 -2.15
N TYR A 96 4.31 -4.40 -0.82
CA TYR A 96 3.05 -4.28 -0.07
C TYR A 96 2.35 -2.94 -0.32
N GLN A 97 3.09 -1.83 -0.27
CA GLN A 97 2.51 -0.50 -0.52
C GLN A 97 2.09 -0.33 -1.98
N LEU A 98 2.79 -0.96 -2.92
CA LEU A 98 2.42 -0.98 -4.34
C LEU A 98 1.12 -1.75 -4.59
N ARG A 99 0.96 -2.92 -3.95
CA ARG A 99 -0.29 -3.69 -4.03
C ARG A 99 -1.51 -2.90 -3.52
N LEU A 100 -1.31 -2.06 -2.51
CA LEU A 100 -2.36 -1.17 -2.01
C LEU A 100 -2.62 0.03 -2.94
N SER A 101 -1.62 0.44 -3.73
CA SER A 101 -1.70 1.65 -4.57
C SER A 101 -2.86 1.59 -5.57
N SER A 102 -3.06 0.44 -6.20
CA SER A 102 -4.19 0.21 -7.11
C SER A 102 -5.55 0.36 -6.41
N SER A 103 -5.69 -0.16 -5.18
CA SER A 103 -6.92 0.01 -4.38
C SER A 103 -7.16 1.46 -3.99
N TYR A 104 -6.11 2.21 -3.62
CA TYR A 104 -6.22 3.64 -3.32
C TYR A 104 -6.66 4.45 -4.55
N MET A 105 -6.16 4.09 -5.73
CA MET A 105 -6.56 4.74 -6.99
C MET A 105 -7.98 4.35 -7.41
N GLN A 106 -8.39 3.10 -7.23
CA GLN A 106 -9.77 2.66 -7.50
C GLN A 106 -10.79 3.44 -6.66
N GLU A 107 -10.51 3.66 -5.37
CA GLU A 107 -11.37 4.46 -4.49
C GLU A 107 -11.47 5.91 -4.95
N HIS A 108 -10.48 6.42 -5.68
CA HIS A 108 -10.52 7.74 -6.30
C HIS A 108 -11.34 7.78 -7.58
N THR A 109 -11.16 6.81 -8.47
CA THR A 109 -11.89 6.76 -9.75
C THR A 109 -13.36 6.36 -9.57
N THR A 110 -13.66 5.47 -8.63
CA THR A 110 -14.99 4.85 -8.47
C THR A 110 -15.72 5.30 -7.20
N GLY A 111 -14.98 5.84 -6.22
CA GLY A 111 -15.52 6.24 -4.93
C GLY A 111 -15.68 7.74 -4.77
N ASN A 112 -15.97 8.18 -3.54
CA ASN A 112 -16.13 9.60 -3.19
C ASN A 112 -14.81 10.28 -2.82
N CYS A 113 -13.66 9.64 -3.06
CA CYS A 113 -12.36 10.06 -2.54
C CYS A 113 -11.55 10.83 -3.59
N ASP A 114 -11.62 12.16 -3.61
CA ASP A 114 -10.85 12.97 -4.57
C ASP A 114 -9.33 12.92 -4.35
N ILE A 115 -8.56 12.66 -5.42
CA ILE A 115 -7.14 12.94 -5.52
C ILE A 115 -6.94 14.17 -6.41
N LYS A 116 -6.38 15.22 -5.83
CA LYS A 116 -6.08 16.47 -6.56
C LYS A 116 -4.61 16.78 -6.52
N VAL A 117 -4.04 17.17 -7.65
CA VAL A 117 -2.63 17.49 -7.83
C VAL A 117 -2.45 18.96 -8.16
N HIS A 118 -1.33 19.51 -7.72
CA HIS A 118 -0.80 20.79 -8.13
C HIS A 118 0.69 20.66 -8.39
N VAL A 119 1.13 21.17 -9.54
CA VAL A 119 2.53 21.21 -9.95
C VAL A 119 3.10 22.58 -9.58
N HIS A 120 4.19 22.59 -8.82
CA HIS A 120 4.94 23.79 -8.46
C HIS A 120 6.08 24.01 -9.46
N GLU A 121 6.63 25.22 -9.48
CA GLU A 121 7.91 25.50 -10.15
C GLU A 121 9.02 24.69 -9.46
N GLN A 122 9.94 24.07 -10.23
CA GLN A 122 11.06 23.20 -9.77
C GLN A 122 10.74 21.70 -9.56
N SER A 123 9.94 21.07 -10.42
CA SER A 123 9.71 19.61 -10.41
C SER A 123 9.21 19.07 -9.05
N LEU A 124 8.44 19.91 -8.36
CA LEU A 124 7.77 19.59 -7.11
C LEU A 124 6.28 19.49 -7.38
N ILE A 125 5.68 18.38 -7.00
CA ILE A 125 4.22 18.22 -7.03
C ILE A 125 3.69 18.14 -5.61
N SER A 126 2.46 18.60 -5.43
CA SER A 126 1.68 18.38 -4.23
C SER A 126 0.37 17.69 -4.57
N ALA A 127 -0.02 16.73 -3.75
CA ALA A 127 -1.31 16.06 -3.89
C ALA A 127 -2.12 16.15 -2.59
N LYS A 128 -3.44 16.14 -2.75
CA LYS A 128 -4.43 16.02 -1.68
C LYS A 128 -5.19 14.72 -1.86
N LEU A 129 -5.22 13.93 -0.79
CA LEU A 129 -5.96 12.67 -0.73
C LEU A 129 -6.91 12.68 0.45
N GLN A 130 -8.10 12.14 0.26
CA GLN A 130 -9.04 11.90 1.35
C GLN A 130 -8.66 10.63 2.13
N SER A 131 -8.88 10.65 3.45
CA SER A 131 -8.69 9.47 4.29
C SER A 131 -9.78 8.43 4.02
N ARG A 132 -9.38 7.16 3.90
CA ARG A 132 -10.32 6.04 3.74
C ARG A 132 -11.16 5.75 4.98
N TYR A 133 -10.70 6.17 6.16
CA TYR A 133 -11.39 5.91 7.43
C TYR A 133 -12.38 7.00 7.79
N THR A 134 -12.15 8.23 7.31
CA THR A 134 -13.00 9.38 7.67
C THR A 134 -13.05 10.37 6.51
N SER A 135 -14.25 10.77 6.11
CA SER A 135 -14.43 11.73 5.02
C SER A 135 -13.90 13.13 5.37
N SER A 136 -13.85 13.48 6.66
CA SER A 136 -13.41 14.78 7.16
C SER A 136 -11.89 15.01 7.08
N ARG A 137 -11.09 13.95 7.01
CA ARG A 137 -9.63 14.06 7.05
C ARG A 137 -9.06 13.99 5.65
N ARG A 138 -8.21 14.96 5.32
CA ARG A 138 -7.43 14.99 4.09
C ARG A 138 -5.95 15.03 4.42
N TYR A 139 -5.17 14.25 3.69
CA TYR A 139 -3.71 14.28 3.76
C TYR A 139 -3.19 15.10 2.59
N MET A 140 -2.30 16.04 2.89
CA MET A 140 -1.45 16.65 1.88
C MET A 140 -0.14 15.89 1.81
N LEU A 141 0.38 15.78 0.60
CA LEU A 141 1.68 15.22 0.33
C LEU A 141 2.41 16.02 -0.74
N TRP A 142 3.73 15.86 -0.75
CA TRP A 142 4.65 16.50 -1.68
C TRP A 142 5.64 15.46 -2.18
N ILE A 143 5.93 15.51 -3.47
CA ILE A 143 6.88 14.65 -4.15
C ILE A 143 7.76 15.53 -5.02
N ARG A 144 9.06 15.46 -4.81
CA ARG A 144 10.05 16.05 -5.72
C ARG A 144 10.55 14.96 -6.66
N HIS A 145 10.63 15.30 -7.94
CA HIS A 145 11.10 14.40 -8.97
C HIS A 145 12.04 15.11 -9.94
N SER A 146 12.79 14.33 -10.70
CA SER A 146 13.44 14.74 -11.94
C SER A 146 12.86 13.91 -13.09
N GLU A 147 13.38 14.06 -14.30
CA GLU A 147 12.92 13.28 -15.46
C GLU A 147 13.12 11.77 -15.29
N ASP A 148 14.13 11.37 -14.48
CA ASP A 148 14.56 9.98 -14.34
C ASP A 148 14.17 9.34 -13.00
N MET A 149 13.92 10.13 -11.95
CA MET A 149 13.72 9.57 -10.61
C MET A 149 12.81 10.40 -9.70
N VAL A 150 12.25 9.73 -8.69
CA VAL A 150 11.63 10.38 -7.54
C VAL A 150 12.70 10.64 -6.49
N GLU A 151 12.98 11.91 -6.21
CA GLU A 151 14.11 12.34 -5.39
C GLU A 151 13.79 12.36 -3.89
N SER A 152 12.61 12.87 -3.53
CA SER A 152 12.20 12.97 -2.12
C SER A 152 10.69 13.09 -2.00
N TRP A 153 10.16 12.69 -0.85
CA TRP A 153 8.73 12.72 -0.56
C TRP A 153 8.45 13.11 0.89
N TYR A 154 7.28 13.71 1.09
CA TYR A 154 6.76 14.02 2.42
C TYR A 154 5.24 13.95 2.41
N CYS A 155 4.66 13.28 3.42
CA CYS A 155 3.22 13.27 3.64
C CYS A 155 2.88 13.65 5.08
N GLN A 156 1.76 14.35 5.28
CA GLN A 156 1.26 14.73 6.60
C GLN A 156 0.63 13.56 7.40
N CYS A 157 0.64 12.34 6.87
CA CYS A 157 0.19 11.19 7.66
C CYS A 157 1.19 10.86 8.77
N LYS A 158 0.77 10.03 9.74
CA LYS A 158 1.58 9.68 10.93
C LYS A 158 2.97 9.13 10.57
N THR A 159 3.09 8.47 9.42
CA THR A 159 4.33 7.83 8.94
C THR A 159 4.96 8.56 7.76
N GLY A 160 4.39 9.69 7.31
CA GLY A 160 4.76 10.33 6.06
C GLY A 160 6.01 11.20 6.13
N SER A 161 6.58 11.40 7.32
CA SER A 161 7.88 12.05 7.52
C SER A 161 9.05 11.08 7.45
N ARG A 162 8.80 9.76 7.34
CA ARG A 162 9.87 8.77 7.23
C ARG A 162 10.65 8.99 5.93
N VAL A 163 11.96 8.78 6.04
CA VAL A 163 12.93 8.84 4.94
C VAL A 163 13.27 7.45 4.38
N VAL A 164 12.89 6.41 5.13
CA VAL A 164 13.01 5.00 4.72
C VAL A 164 11.63 4.51 4.28
N GLY A 165 11.55 4.13 3.00
CA GLY A 165 10.32 3.68 2.36
C GLY A 165 9.25 4.78 2.34
N MET A 166 8.02 4.41 2.00
CA MET A 166 6.94 5.40 1.87
C MET A 166 5.63 4.93 2.47
N CYS A 167 4.77 5.90 2.79
CA CYS A 167 3.40 5.59 3.18
C CYS A 167 2.57 5.24 1.95
N SER A 168 1.45 4.54 2.18
CA SER A 168 0.52 4.16 1.11
C SER A 168 0.03 5.35 0.28
N HIS A 169 -0.10 6.54 0.87
CA HIS A 169 -0.52 7.74 0.14
C HIS A 169 0.51 8.19 -0.90
N ILE A 170 1.79 8.22 -0.54
CA ILE A 170 2.87 8.56 -1.49
C ILE A 170 2.96 7.46 -2.54
N ALA A 171 2.94 6.18 -2.13
CA ALA A 171 3.01 5.04 -3.04
C ALA A 171 1.92 5.10 -4.12
N ALA A 172 0.68 5.36 -3.72
CA ALA A 172 -0.45 5.45 -4.64
C ALA A 172 -0.24 6.52 -5.72
N VAL A 173 0.18 7.73 -5.31
CA VAL A 173 0.39 8.84 -6.25
C VAL A 173 1.59 8.59 -7.15
N VAL A 174 2.72 8.13 -6.59
CA VAL A 174 3.93 7.81 -7.37
C VAL A 174 3.63 6.72 -8.38
N TRP A 175 3.04 5.61 -7.94
CA TRP A 175 2.67 4.48 -8.81
C TRP A 175 1.75 4.91 -9.94
N PHE A 176 0.71 5.69 -9.65
CA PHE A 176 -0.22 6.15 -10.68
C PHE A 176 0.46 7.05 -11.72
N LEU A 177 1.27 8.01 -11.28
CA LEU A 177 1.95 8.96 -12.18
C LEU A 177 3.09 8.31 -12.98
N SER A 178 3.79 7.31 -12.43
CA SER A 178 4.92 6.66 -13.09
C SER A 178 4.52 5.49 -13.98
N ALA A 179 3.49 4.72 -13.61
CA ALA A 179 3.13 3.47 -14.27
C ALA A 179 1.62 3.30 -14.47
N GLY A 180 0.81 3.44 -13.41
CA GLY A 180 -0.60 3.08 -13.39
C GLY A 180 -1.45 3.79 -14.46
N ARG A 181 -1.22 5.07 -14.73
CA ARG A 181 -1.96 5.83 -15.75
C ARG A 181 -1.70 5.36 -17.20
N TYR A 182 -0.62 4.62 -17.43
CA TYR A 182 -0.26 4.10 -18.75
C TYR A 182 -0.77 2.67 -18.96
N GLN A 183 -1.15 1.97 -17.90
CA GLN A 183 -1.68 0.62 -17.95
C GLN A 183 -3.19 0.68 -18.27
N GLN A 184 -3.52 0.69 -19.56
CA GLN A 184 -4.88 0.95 -20.07
C GLN A 184 -5.97 -0.10 -19.72
N LYS A 185 -5.71 -1.20 -18.98
CA LYS A 185 -6.63 -2.36 -19.06
C LYS A 185 -6.80 -3.32 -17.88
N GLU A 186 -6.09 -3.18 -16.76
CA GLU A 186 -6.43 -3.97 -15.58
C GLU A 186 -7.33 -3.13 -14.66
N SER A 187 -8.46 -3.70 -14.24
CA SER A 187 -9.34 -3.06 -13.27
C SER A 187 -8.51 -2.63 -12.06
N LEU A 188 -8.38 -1.31 -11.84
CA LEU A 188 -7.84 -0.79 -10.59
C LEU A 188 -8.61 -1.44 -9.45
N GLY A 189 -7.92 -2.03 -8.47
CA GLY A 189 -8.57 -2.62 -7.30
C GLY A 189 -8.19 -4.05 -6.92
N VAL A 190 -8.75 -4.48 -5.79
CA VAL A 190 -8.64 -5.87 -5.33
C VAL A 190 -9.56 -6.73 -6.18
N ARG A 191 -9.02 -7.83 -6.73
CA ARG A 191 -9.82 -8.85 -7.41
C ARG A 191 -10.91 -9.32 -6.45
N ASP A 192 -12.17 -9.21 -6.86
CA ASP A 192 -13.28 -9.77 -6.10
C ASP A 192 -13.12 -11.29 -6.05
N TRP A 193 -12.65 -11.80 -4.91
CA TRP A 193 -12.52 -13.22 -4.63
C TRP A 193 -13.85 -13.85 -4.19
N GLY A 194 -14.81 -13.03 -3.75
CA GLY A 194 -16.13 -13.48 -3.31
C GLY A 194 -16.88 -14.23 -4.40
N LYS A 195 -16.69 -13.83 -5.67
CA LYS A 195 -17.26 -14.54 -6.83
C LYS A 195 -16.75 -15.98 -7.04
N TYR A 196 -15.65 -16.36 -6.38
CA TYR A 196 -15.08 -17.72 -6.44
C TYR A 196 -15.29 -18.51 -5.15
N LEU A 197 -15.84 -17.87 -4.11
CA LEU A 197 -16.15 -18.53 -2.85
C LEU A 197 -17.63 -18.95 -2.88
N SER A 198 -17.88 -20.25 -2.78
CA SER A 198 -19.22 -20.76 -2.50
C SER A 198 -19.42 -20.75 -0.99
N ASP A 199 -20.55 -20.20 -0.54
CA ASP A 199 -20.92 -20.23 0.88
C ASP A 199 -21.07 -21.69 1.35
N ALA A 200 -20.40 -22.04 2.44
CA ALA A 200 -20.52 -23.37 3.04
C ALA A 200 -21.95 -23.64 3.56
N SER A 201 -22.71 -22.60 3.91
CA SER A 201 -24.12 -22.73 4.28
C SER A 201 -25.02 -23.19 3.11
N ALA A 202 -24.56 -23.00 1.87
CA ALA A 202 -25.26 -23.46 0.67
C ALA A 202 -24.98 -24.94 0.36
N ILE A 203 -24.00 -25.55 1.03
CA ILE A 203 -23.72 -26.98 0.90
C ILE A 203 -24.74 -27.72 1.76
N ARG A 204 -25.75 -28.32 1.12
CA ARG A 204 -26.65 -29.25 1.80
C ARG A 204 -25.85 -30.48 2.19
N ILE A 205 -25.63 -30.67 3.48
CA ILE A 205 -25.14 -31.93 4.03
C ILE A 205 -26.34 -32.89 3.97
N ASP A 206 -26.24 -33.92 3.13
CA ASP A 206 -27.18 -35.02 3.13
C ASP A 206 -26.83 -35.92 4.33
N ASP A 207 -27.60 -35.83 5.42
CA ASP A 207 -27.40 -36.61 6.66
C ASP A 207 -27.74 -38.10 6.50
N SER A 208 -27.74 -38.62 5.27
CA SER A 208 -28.12 -39.99 4.93
C SER A 208 -26.95 -40.97 4.99
N SER A 209 -26.21 -41.04 6.11
CA SER A 209 -25.48 -42.27 6.48
C SER A 209 -24.90 -42.20 7.91
N SER A 210 -25.62 -42.77 8.87
CA SER A 210 -25.04 -43.41 10.06
C SER A 210 -26.09 -44.36 10.65
N SER A 211 -26.26 -45.53 10.02
CA SER A 211 -26.86 -46.68 10.70
C SER A 211 -25.76 -47.35 11.51
N GLU A 212 -25.74 -47.11 12.82
CA GLU A 212 -24.93 -47.88 13.76
C GLU A 212 -25.43 -49.33 13.77
N SER A 213 -24.59 -50.26 13.31
CA SER A 213 -24.79 -51.68 13.53
C SER A 213 -24.05 -52.09 14.79
N ASP A 214 -24.77 -52.13 15.91
CA ASP A 214 -24.31 -52.75 17.16
C ASP A 214 -24.25 -54.27 16.94
N SER A 215 -23.03 -54.83 16.95
CA SER A 215 -22.82 -56.28 17.02
C SER A 215 -22.35 -56.64 18.42
N GLU A 216 -23.28 -57.13 19.24
CA GLU A 216 -22.99 -57.80 20.51
C GLU A 216 -22.12 -59.04 20.24
N VAL A 217 -20.97 -59.11 20.91
CA VAL A 217 -20.12 -60.31 20.96
C VAL A 217 -20.43 -61.03 22.27
N PHE A 218 -21.03 -62.22 22.15
CA PHE A 218 -21.16 -63.21 23.22
C PHE A 218 -19.80 -63.82 23.58
#